data_AF-A0AAV1W8J4-F1
#
_entry.id   AF-A0AAV1W8J4-F1
#
_cell.length_a   1.000
_cell.length_b   1.000
_cell.length_c   1.000
_cell.angle_alpha   90.00
_cell.angle_beta   90.00
_cell.angle_gamma   90.00
#
_symmetry.space_group_name_H-M   'P 1'
#
loop_
_entity.id
_entity.type
_entity.pdbx_description
1 polymer ?
#
loop_
_entity_poly.entity_id
_entity_poly.type
_entity_poly.pdbx_seq_one_letter_code
_entity_poly.pdbx_strand_id
1 'polypeptide(L)'
;MALTLRLSSSTSFVQLPTITTTFSFSHSHSVSRLGFHPLRLHLNTPKRLMIRAARTESKGVTLGFRAPQFQLPEPLTGKVWTLEDFEPHPALLVMFICNHCPFVKHLQKGIVNLTKFYKEKGLAVIAISSNSVATHPQDGPEFMAEEAKLLDYPFPYLYDESQDAARDFGAVCTPEFYLFKKDGRRPFELAYHGQFDDSRPNSNVPVTGRDLSLAIDQVLSCQPVSAQQKPSVGCNIKWHPGKKF
;
A
#
# COMPACT_ATOMS: atom_id res chain seq x y z
N MET A 1 -53.38 4.25 -20.55
CA MET A 1 -53.32 3.02 -19.74
C MET A 1 -52.08 3.08 -18.88
N ALA A 2 -52.25 3.43 -17.61
CA ALA A 2 -51.21 3.44 -16.60
C ALA A 2 -51.13 2.05 -15.95
N LEU A 3 -49.92 1.53 -15.74
CA LEU A 3 -49.71 0.40 -14.82
C LEU A 3 -48.52 0.72 -13.93
N THR A 4 -48.84 1.14 -12.71
CA THR A 4 -47.92 1.38 -11.61
C THR A 4 -47.77 0.07 -10.84
N LEU A 5 -46.57 -0.52 -10.80
CA LEU A 5 -46.27 -1.66 -9.93
C LEU A 5 -45.57 -1.15 -8.66
N ARG A 6 -46.30 -1.22 -7.54
CA ARG A 6 -45.77 -1.05 -6.18
C ARG A 6 -45.21 -2.40 -5.72
N LEU A 7 -43.96 -2.40 -5.24
CA LEU A 7 -43.38 -3.51 -4.47
C LEU A 7 -43.24 -3.05 -3.02
N SER A 8 -43.93 -3.71 -2.11
CA SER A 8 -43.83 -3.52 -0.66
C SER A 8 -42.98 -4.65 -0.06
N SER A 9 -41.84 -4.32 0.54
CA SER A 9 -41.06 -5.26 1.34
C SER A 9 -41.17 -4.89 2.82
N SER A 10 -41.89 -5.74 3.56
CA SER A 10 -42.05 -5.70 5.02
C SER A 10 -40.79 -6.24 5.72
N THR A 11 -40.12 -5.38 6.49
CA THR A 11 -39.05 -5.79 7.42
C THR A 11 -39.61 -6.00 8.81
N SER A 12 -39.61 -7.24 9.29
CA SER A 12 -39.91 -7.58 10.69
C SER A 12 -38.62 -7.67 11.48
N PHE A 13 -38.40 -6.73 12.40
CA PHE A 13 -37.37 -6.80 13.44
C PHE A 13 -37.89 -7.66 14.59
N VAL A 14 -37.13 -8.69 14.97
CA VAL A 14 -37.37 -9.46 16.21
C VAL A 14 -36.28 -9.08 17.22
N GLN A 15 -36.69 -8.41 18.29
CA GLN A 15 -35.87 -8.12 19.47
C GLN A 15 -35.82 -9.34 20.39
N LEU A 16 -34.63 -9.72 20.84
CA LEU A 16 -34.41 -10.68 21.91
C LEU A 16 -34.21 -9.94 23.25
N PRO A 17 -34.79 -10.40 24.36
CA PRO A 17 -34.66 -9.72 25.65
C PRO A 17 -33.34 -10.08 26.36
N THR A 18 -32.71 -9.06 26.94
CA THR A 18 -31.63 -9.17 27.92
C THR A 18 -32.18 -9.62 29.28
N ILE A 19 -31.68 -10.74 29.80
CA ILE A 19 -31.95 -11.20 31.16
C ILE A 19 -30.87 -10.62 32.07
N THR A 20 -31.26 -9.67 32.91
CA THR A 20 -30.46 -9.16 34.02
C THR A 20 -30.79 -9.98 35.25
N THR A 21 -29.84 -10.78 35.75
CA THR A 21 -30.01 -11.49 37.03
C THR A 21 -29.18 -10.78 38.10
N THR A 22 -29.87 -10.01 38.94
CA THR A 22 -29.37 -9.52 40.23
C THR A 22 -29.45 -10.66 41.25
N PHE A 23 -28.32 -11.01 41.87
CA PHE A 23 -28.30 -11.79 43.10
C PHE A 23 -27.66 -10.96 44.21
N SER A 24 -28.49 -10.55 45.17
CA SER A 24 -28.10 -10.07 46.48
C SER A 24 -28.06 -11.25 47.44
N PHE A 25 -26.93 -11.44 48.13
CA PHE A 25 -26.87 -12.28 49.32
C PHE A 25 -26.06 -11.57 50.40
N SER A 26 -26.74 -11.31 51.52
CA SER A 26 -26.17 -10.97 52.81
C SER A 26 -25.82 -12.27 53.54
N HIS A 27 -24.64 -12.34 54.16
CA HIS A 27 -24.48 -12.64 55.59
C HIS A 27 -23.00 -12.63 56.00
N SER A 28 -22.82 -12.04 57.17
CA SER A 28 -21.62 -11.94 58.00
C SER A 28 -21.09 -13.30 58.45
N HIS A 29 -19.77 -13.49 58.43
CA HIS A 29 -19.06 -14.17 59.53
C HIS A 29 -17.59 -13.72 59.55
N SER A 30 -17.19 -13.22 60.72
CA SER A 30 -15.81 -12.87 61.10
C SER A 30 -15.01 -14.15 61.29
N VAL A 31 -13.93 -14.33 60.51
CA VAL A 31 -12.90 -15.34 60.76
C VAL A 31 -11.53 -14.67 60.77
N SER A 32 -10.80 -15.05 61.81
CA SER A 32 -9.50 -14.61 62.31
C SER A 32 -8.40 -14.51 61.25
N ARG A 33 -7.58 -13.45 61.38
CA ARG A 33 -6.35 -13.20 60.62
C ARG A 33 -5.34 -14.35 60.79
N LEU A 34 -5.08 -15.08 59.71
CA LEU A 34 -3.80 -15.74 59.45
C LEU A 34 -3.32 -15.25 58.09
N GLY A 35 -2.22 -14.48 58.10
CA GLY A 35 -1.65 -13.86 56.92
C GLY A 35 -1.03 -14.89 55.98
N PHE A 36 -1.80 -15.33 55.00
CA PHE A 36 -1.27 -15.95 53.80
C PHE A 36 -1.19 -14.87 52.71
N HIS A 37 0.02 -14.41 52.42
CA HIS A 37 0.27 -13.59 51.24
C HIS A 37 0.15 -14.50 50.01
N PRO A 38 -0.86 -14.32 49.13
CA PRO A 38 -0.84 -15.03 47.86
C PRO A 38 0.34 -14.51 47.06
N LEU A 39 1.29 -15.39 46.73
CA LEU A 39 2.34 -15.11 45.76
C LEU A 39 1.64 -14.81 44.43
N ARG A 40 1.52 -13.52 44.13
CA ARG A 40 0.98 -13.01 42.88
C ARG A 40 2.00 -13.34 41.80
N LEU A 41 1.83 -14.48 41.14
CA LEU A 41 2.54 -14.81 39.91
C LEU A 41 2.25 -13.68 38.89
N HIS A 42 3.20 -12.76 38.77
CA HIS A 42 3.22 -11.77 37.71
C HIS A 42 3.46 -12.54 36.41
N LEU A 43 2.38 -12.95 35.76
CA LEU A 43 2.43 -13.32 34.35
C LEU A 43 2.82 -12.04 33.61
N ASN A 44 4.11 -11.90 33.32
CA ASN A 44 4.60 -10.90 32.40
C ASN A 44 3.92 -11.14 31.06
N THR A 45 2.91 -10.33 30.74
CA THR A 45 2.37 -10.26 29.39
C THR A 45 3.55 -9.92 28.47
N PRO A 46 3.85 -10.75 27.44
CA PRO A 46 4.94 -10.44 26.55
C PRO A 46 4.62 -9.10 25.89
N LYS A 47 5.44 -8.08 26.16
CA LYS A 47 5.36 -6.81 25.46
C LYS A 47 5.57 -7.14 23.99
N ARG A 48 4.51 -7.07 23.19
CA ARG A 48 4.59 -7.21 21.73
C ARG A 48 5.59 -6.16 21.26
N LEU A 49 6.77 -6.60 20.85
CA LEU A 49 7.82 -5.72 20.31
C LEU A 49 7.26 -5.12 19.01
N MET A 50 6.68 -3.92 19.10
CA MET A 50 6.38 -3.13 17.93
C MET A 50 7.70 -2.58 17.41
N ILE A 51 8.33 -3.30 16.47
CA ILE A 51 9.40 -2.73 15.66
C ILE A 51 8.77 -1.57 14.89
N ARG A 52 8.98 -0.35 15.37
CA ARG A 52 8.65 0.85 14.63
C ARG A 52 9.59 0.89 13.43
N ALA A 53 9.09 0.50 12.26
CA ALA A 53 9.84 0.66 11.03
C ALA A 53 10.29 2.12 10.90
N ALA A 54 11.60 2.33 10.71
CA ALA A 54 12.15 3.65 10.49
C ALA A 54 11.51 4.28 9.24
N ARG A 55 11.08 5.54 9.37
CA ARG A 55 10.54 6.31 8.25
C ARG A 55 11.71 6.73 7.36
N THR A 56 11.57 6.47 6.07
CA THR A 56 12.56 6.82 5.04
C THR A 56 11.86 7.70 4.01
N GLU A 57 12.53 8.77 3.62
CA GLU A 57 12.09 9.62 2.51
C GLU A 57 12.76 9.15 1.22
N SER A 58 12.06 9.28 0.09
CA SER A 58 12.64 9.00 -1.22
C SER A 58 13.81 9.95 -1.49
N LYS A 59 14.83 9.45 -2.19
CA LYS A 59 16.00 10.27 -2.54
C LYS A 59 15.68 11.11 -3.78
N GLY A 60 16.36 12.25 -3.94
CA GLY A 60 16.27 13.02 -5.18
C GLY A 60 16.82 12.20 -6.36
N VAL A 61 15.99 11.98 -7.38
CA VAL A 61 16.38 11.39 -8.66
C VAL A 61 16.36 12.49 -9.73
N THR A 62 17.35 12.51 -10.61
CA THR A 62 17.42 13.51 -11.68
C THR A 62 16.26 13.32 -12.67
N LEU A 63 15.45 14.37 -12.86
CA LEU A 63 14.42 14.39 -13.90
C LEU A 63 15.04 14.16 -15.29
N GLY A 64 14.34 13.45 -16.16
CA GLY A 64 14.88 13.04 -17.45
C GLY A 64 15.74 11.76 -17.42
N PHE A 65 15.95 11.15 -16.25
CA PHE A 65 16.51 9.80 -16.16
C PHE A 65 15.62 8.81 -16.92
N ARG A 66 16.24 7.93 -17.70
CA ARG A 66 15.54 6.91 -18.48
C ARG A 66 15.05 5.81 -17.55
N ALA A 67 13.84 5.31 -17.78
CA ALA A 67 13.34 4.14 -17.06
C ALA A 67 14.34 2.98 -17.18
N PRO A 68 14.81 2.39 -16.07
CA PRO A 68 15.62 1.19 -16.11
C PRO A 68 14.88 0.03 -16.76
N GLN A 69 15.65 -0.83 -17.40
CA GLN A 69 15.13 -2.10 -17.90
C GLN A 69 14.83 -3.04 -16.75
N PHE A 70 13.78 -3.85 -16.90
CA PHE A 70 13.44 -4.88 -15.93
C PHE A 70 12.80 -6.08 -16.64
N GLN A 71 12.88 -7.25 -16.01
CA GLN A 71 12.17 -8.44 -16.42
C GLN A 71 11.71 -9.15 -15.15
N LEU A 72 10.45 -8.96 -14.77
CA LEU A 72 9.94 -9.37 -13.47
C LEU A 72 8.67 -10.22 -13.60
N PRO A 73 8.54 -11.32 -12.83
CA PRO A 73 7.31 -12.11 -12.81
C PRO A 73 6.19 -11.40 -12.03
N GLU A 74 4.97 -11.53 -12.53
CA GLU A 74 3.74 -11.22 -11.80
C GLU A 74 3.21 -12.50 -11.11
N PRO A 75 3.23 -12.59 -9.77
CA PRO A 75 2.82 -13.80 -9.07
C PRO A 75 1.37 -14.23 -9.33
N LEU A 76 0.45 -13.28 -9.56
CA LEU A 76 -0.97 -13.58 -9.77
C LEU A 76 -1.24 -14.33 -11.07
N THR A 77 -0.54 -13.97 -12.15
CA THR A 77 -0.81 -14.50 -13.51
C THR A 77 0.31 -15.42 -14.01
N GLY A 78 1.50 -15.37 -13.40
CA GLY A 78 2.71 -16.01 -13.89
C GLY A 78 3.33 -15.32 -15.10
N LYS A 79 2.74 -14.23 -15.63
CA LYS A 79 3.32 -13.48 -16.75
C LYS A 79 4.60 -12.79 -16.30
N VAL A 80 5.64 -12.87 -17.12
CA VAL A 80 6.83 -12.03 -16.99
C VAL A 80 6.61 -10.73 -17.75
N TRP A 81 6.84 -9.61 -17.09
CA TRP A 81 6.68 -8.27 -17.63
C TRP A 81 8.03 -7.59 -17.83
N THR A 82 8.13 -6.83 -18.92
CA THR A 82 9.30 -6.06 -19.33
C THR A 82 8.93 -4.59 -19.53
N LEU A 83 9.91 -3.70 -19.65
CA LEU A 83 9.62 -2.30 -19.96
C LEU A 83 8.94 -2.18 -21.34
N GLU A 84 9.31 -3.06 -22.28
CA GLU A 84 8.81 -3.09 -23.65
C GLU A 84 7.29 -3.35 -23.72
N ASP A 85 6.72 -4.10 -22.77
CA ASP A 85 5.27 -4.35 -22.68
C ASP A 85 4.46 -3.04 -22.54
N PHE A 86 5.08 -1.97 -22.07
CA PHE A 86 4.42 -0.68 -21.81
C PHE A 86 4.69 0.35 -22.91
N GLU A 87 5.50 0.03 -23.91
CA GLU A 87 5.88 0.92 -25.02
C GLU A 87 4.70 1.58 -25.76
N PRO A 88 3.51 0.95 -25.92
CA PRO A 88 2.37 1.60 -26.56
C PRO A 88 1.77 2.78 -25.77
N HIS A 89 2.13 2.96 -24.49
CA HIS A 89 1.52 3.96 -23.62
C HIS A 89 2.35 5.26 -23.57
N PRO A 90 1.69 6.45 -23.58
CA PRO A 90 2.37 7.74 -23.46
C PRO A 90 2.95 8.00 -22.06
N ALA A 91 2.48 7.27 -21.05
CA ALA A 91 2.91 7.42 -19.67
C ALA A 91 2.97 6.07 -18.95
N LEU A 92 3.96 5.91 -18.07
CA LEU A 92 4.12 4.73 -17.23
C LEU A 92 4.34 5.17 -15.78
N LEU A 93 3.47 4.71 -14.88
CA LEU A 93 3.66 4.84 -13.44
C LEU A 93 4.27 3.54 -12.89
N VAL A 94 5.48 3.62 -12.38
CA VAL A 94 6.15 2.54 -11.63
C VAL A 94 6.05 2.86 -10.14
N MET A 95 5.57 1.90 -9.34
CA MET A 95 5.38 2.06 -7.90
C MET A 95 6.13 0.98 -7.15
N PHE A 96 7.06 1.34 -6.26
CA PHE A 96 7.63 0.39 -5.30
C PHE A 96 6.73 0.34 -4.07
N ILE A 97 6.08 -0.79 -3.83
CA ILE A 97 5.13 -0.99 -2.72
C ILE A 97 5.43 -2.31 -1.99
N CYS A 98 4.69 -2.58 -0.91
CA CYS A 98 4.72 -3.88 -0.24
C CYS A 98 3.42 -4.14 0.51
N ASN A 99 3.23 -5.38 0.98
CA ASN A 99 1.96 -5.84 1.53
C ASN A 99 1.75 -5.42 2.98
N HIS A 100 2.82 -5.11 3.74
CA HIS A 100 2.72 -4.90 5.19
C HIS A 100 2.95 -3.45 5.64
N CYS A 101 3.47 -2.59 4.78
CA CYS A 101 3.84 -1.23 5.18
C CYS A 101 2.59 -0.40 5.52
N PRO A 102 2.52 0.25 6.70
CA PRO A 102 1.38 1.08 7.07
C PRO A 102 1.19 2.29 6.14
N PHE A 103 2.24 2.80 5.50
CA PHE A 103 2.14 3.87 4.51
C PHE A 103 1.51 3.39 3.20
N VAL A 104 1.83 2.16 2.77
CA VAL A 104 1.18 1.55 1.61
C VAL A 104 -0.28 1.26 1.93
N LYS A 105 -0.56 0.59 3.06
CA LYS A 105 -1.94 0.31 3.52
C LYS A 105 -2.81 1.57 3.58
N HIS A 106 -2.25 2.67 4.05
CA HIS A 106 -2.92 3.99 4.09
C HIS A 106 -3.37 4.46 2.70
N LEU A 107 -2.57 4.20 1.66
CA LEU A 107 -2.81 4.66 0.29
C LEU A 107 -3.48 3.65 -0.63
N GLN A 108 -3.58 2.35 -0.25
CA GLN A 108 -4.06 1.27 -1.14
C GLN A 108 -5.35 1.59 -1.89
N LYS A 109 -6.40 2.06 -1.20
CA LYS A 109 -7.67 2.43 -1.84
C LYS A 109 -7.51 3.60 -2.80
N GLY A 110 -6.72 4.60 -2.43
CA GLY A 110 -6.42 5.76 -3.27
C GLY A 110 -5.68 5.35 -4.54
N ILE A 111 -4.67 4.49 -4.42
CA ILE A 111 -3.90 3.94 -5.55
C ILE A 111 -4.83 3.18 -6.51
N VAL A 112 -5.67 2.28 -6.01
CA VAL A 112 -6.61 1.52 -6.86
C VAL A 112 -7.55 2.46 -7.61
N ASN A 113 -8.16 3.42 -6.93
CA ASN A 113 -9.10 4.36 -7.55
C ASN A 113 -8.42 5.25 -8.60
N LEU A 114 -7.26 5.82 -8.27
CA LEU A 114 -6.50 6.70 -9.17
C LEU A 114 -6.06 5.93 -10.42
N THR A 115 -5.50 4.74 -10.25
CA THR A 115 -4.97 3.95 -11.37
C THR A 115 -6.08 3.42 -12.26
N LYS A 116 -7.24 2.99 -11.72
CA LYS A 116 -8.43 2.67 -12.52
C LYS A 116 -8.88 3.87 -13.37
N PHE A 117 -8.93 5.06 -12.78
CA PHE A 117 -9.35 6.27 -13.48
C PHE A 117 -8.41 6.67 -14.63
N TYR A 118 -7.09 6.59 -14.41
CA TYR A 118 -6.10 7.02 -15.41
C TYR A 118 -5.75 5.96 -16.45
N LYS A 119 -6.00 4.67 -16.17
CA LYS A 119 -5.81 3.59 -17.15
C LYS A 119 -6.62 3.83 -18.43
N GLU A 120 -7.87 4.25 -18.27
CA GLU A 120 -8.77 4.61 -19.40
C GLU A 120 -8.28 5.84 -20.19
N LYS A 121 -7.32 6.60 -19.65
CA LYS A 121 -6.74 7.79 -20.28
C LYS A 121 -5.34 7.54 -20.87
N GLY A 122 -4.90 6.29 -20.90
CA GLY A 122 -3.61 5.90 -21.48
C GLY A 122 -2.45 5.81 -20.50
N LEU A 123 -2.69 5.87 -19.18
CA LEU A 123 -1.64 5.58 -18.19
C LEU A 123 -1.42 4.06 -18.09
N ALA A 124 -0.20 3.61 -18.39
CA ALA A 124 0.27 2.31 -17.93
C ALA A 124 0.70 2.40 -16.47
N VAL A 125 0.49 1.31 -15.71
CA VAL A 125 0.85 1.25 -14.30
C VAL A 125 1.44 -0.13 -13.99
N ILE A 126 2.50 -0.16 -13.19
CA ILE A 126 3.01 -1.36 -12.52
C ILE A 126 3.32 -1.06 -11.06
N ALA A 127 3.12 -2.07 -10.23
CA ALA A 127 3.64 -2.11 -8.87
C ALA A 127 4.79 -3.13 -8.79
N ILE A 128 5.81 -2.86 -7.99
CA ILE A 128 6.95 -3.75 -7.76
C ILE A 128 7.14 -3.92 -6.25
N SER A 129 7.24 -5.17 -5.79
CA SER A 129 7.68 -5.51 -4.43
C SER A 129 9.11 -6.03 -4.49
N SER A 130 10.01 -5.35 -3.78
CA SER A 130 11.43 -5.71 -3.68
C SER A 130 11.82 -6.09 -2.25
N ASN A 131 10.86 -6.35 -1.37
CA ASN A 131 11.15 -6.67 0.03
C ASN A 131 11.64 -8.12 0.19
N SER A 132 12.67 -8.30 1.02
CA SER A 132 13.27 -9.61 1.32
C SER A 132 12.28 -10.50 2.07
N VAL A 133 11.82 -11.57 1.42
CA VAL A 133 10.95 -12.58 2.02
C VAL A 133 11.58 -13.33 3.18
N ALA A 134 12.92 -13.39 3.25
CA ALA A 134 13.62 -13.98 4.40
C ALA A 134 13.39 -13.20 5.72
N THR A 135 13.11 -11.90 5.64
CA THR A 135 12.86 -11.05 6.82
C THR A 135 11.40 -10.62 6.93
N HIS A 136 10.69 -10.54 5.79
CA HIS A 136 9.30 -10.15 5.69
C HIS A 136 8.54 -11.13 4.78
N PRO A 137 8.27 -12.36 5.23
CA PRO A 137 7.63 -13.40 4.40
C PRO A 137 6.28 -12.98 3.79
N GLN A 138 5.55 -12.08 4.48
CA GLN A 138 4.27 -11.56 4.03
C GLN A 138 4.33 -10.69 2.75
N ASP A 139 5.53 -10.27 2.33
CA ASP A 139 5.73 -9.56 1.06
C ASP A 139 6.09 -10.52 -0.10
N GLY A 140 6.02 -11.83 0.14
CA GLY A 140 6.36 -12.84 -0.86
C GLY A 140 5.28 -13.05 -1.93
N PRO A 141 5.65 -13.74 -3.04
CA PRO A 141 4.80 -13.91 -4.22
C PRO A 141 3.37 -14.40 -3.96
N GLU A 142 3.23 -15.39 -3.06
CA GLU A 142 1.91 -15.94 -2.69
C GLU A 142 0.99 -14.85 -2.10
N PHE A 143 1.46 -14.14 -1.08
CA PHE A 143 0.69 -13.05 -0.45
C PHE A 143 0.49 -11.84 -1.37
N MET A 144 1.42 -11.59 -2.29
CA MET A 144 1.25 -10.55 -3.32
C MET A 144 0.09 -10.89 -4.27
N ALA A 145 0.00 -12.14 -4.72
CA ALA A 145 -1.11 -12.59 -5.56
C ALA A 145 -2.45 -12.52 -4.82
N GLU A 146 -2.48 -12.92 -3.55
CA GLU A 146 -3.67 -12.79 -2.69
C GLU A 146 -4.10 -11.33 -2.52
N GLU A 147 -3.16 -10.42 -2.23
CA GLU A 147 -3.46 -9.01 -2.04
C GLU A 147 -3.94 -8.35 -3.33
N ALA A 148 -3.29 -8.63 -4.47
CA ALA A 148 -3.70 -8.11 -5.77
C ALA A 148 -5.12 -8.55 -6.14
N LYS A 149 -5.47 -9.81 -5.84
CA LYS A 149 -6.83 -10.34 -6.04
C LYS A 149 -7.83 -9.72 -5.08
N LEU A 150 -7.49 -9.59 -3.80
CA LEU A 150 -8.37 -9.05 -2.76
C LEU A 150 -8.72 -7.58 -3.01
N LEU A 151 -7.73 -6.79 -3.44
CA LEU A 151 -7.88 -5.36 -3.67
C LEU A 151 -8.26 -5.01 -5.12
N ASP A 152 -8.39 -6.02 -5.98
CA ASP A 152 -8.71 -5.87 -7.40
C ASP A 152 -7.78 -4.85 -8.08
N TYR A 153 -6.47 -5.11 -7.97
CA TYR A 153 -5.45 -4.25 -8.56
C TYR A 153 -5.62 -4.20 -10.08
N PRO A 154 -5.80 -3.00 -10.68
CA PRO A 154 -6.01 -2.86 -12.13
C PRO A 154 -4.71 -2.92 -12.94
N PHE A 155 -3.59 -3.21 -12.27
CA PHE A 155 -2.22 -3.19 -12.75
C PHE A 155 -1.44 -4.44 -12.30
N PRO A 156 -0.40 -4.85 -13.03
CA PRO A 156 0.48 -5.94 -12.60
C PRO A 156 1.21 -5.59 -11.30
N TYR A 157 1.29 -6.57 -10.40
CA TYR A 157 2.10 -6.47 -9.18
C TYR A 157 3.27 -7.45 -9.25
N LEU A 158 4.45 -6.92 -9.55
CA LEU A 158 5.65 -7.66 -9.94
C LEU A 158 6.56 -7.94 -8.74
N TYR A 159 7.20 -9.10 -8.74
CA TYR A 159 8.14 -9.49 -7.68
C TYR A 159 9.60 -9.34 -8.14
N ASP A 160 10.33 -8.45 -7.47
CA ASP A 160 11.76 -8.19 -7.68
C ASP A 160 12.59 -8.94 -6.65
N GLU A 161 12.77 -10.26 -6.88
CA GLU A 161 13.49 -11.14 -5.98
C GLU A 161 14.94 -10.73 -5.78
N SER A 162 15.66 -10.33 -6.84
CA SER A 162 17.09 -10.02 -6.73
C SER A 162 17.35 -8.65 -6.08
N GLN A 163 16.31 -7.80 -6.06
CA GLN A 163 16.30 -6.39 -5.67
C GLN A 163 17.06 -5.50 -6.65
N ASP A 164 17.21 -5.93 -7.91
CA ASP A 164 18.01 -5.23 -8.93
C ASP A 164 17.21 -4.06 -9.48
N ALA A 165 15.91 -4.28 -9.76
CA ALA A 165 15.04 -3.20 -10.21
C ALA A 165 14.95 -2.08 -9.16
N ALA A 166 14.79 -2.40 -7.87
CA ALA A 166 14.83 -1.37 -6.82
C ALA A 166 16.13 -0.56 -6.82
N ARG A 167 17.29 -1.19 -7.07
CA ARG A 167 18.58 -0.49 -7.12
C ARG A 167 18.69 0.38 -8.35
N ASP A 168 18.31 -0.11 -9.51
CA ASP A 168 18.44 0.61 -10.77
C ASP A 168 17.51 1.84 -10.82
N PHE A 169 16.33 1.74 -10.20
CA PHE A 169 15.44 2.89 -10.00
C PHE A 169 15.89 3.82 -8.85
N GLY A 170 16.80 3.37 -8.00
CA GLY A 170 17.23 4.08 -6.80
C GLY A 170 16.16 4.13 -5.71
N ALA A 171 15.23 3.17 -5.69
CA ALA A 171 14.14 3.09 -4.73
C ALA A 171 14.68 2.76 -3.33
N VAL A 172 14.11 3.41 -2.31
CA VAL A 172 14.56 3.32 -0.92
C VAL A 172 13.42 3.09 0.07
N CYS A 173 12.17 3.39 -0.30
CA CYS A 173 11.02 3.30 0.58
C CYS A 173 9.77 2.74 -0.11
N THR A 174 8.75 2.43 0.69
CA THR A 174 7.44 1.98 0.23
C THR A 174 6.32 2.79 0.92
N PRO A 175 5.39 3.42 0.18
CA PRO A 175 5.35 3.50 -1.28
C PRO A 175 6.34 4.53 -1.83
N GLU A 176 6.80 4.30 -3.06
CA GLU A 176 7.64 5.24 -3.81
C GLU A 176 7.20 5.24 -5.28
N PHE A 177 6.96 6.44 -5.83
CA PHE A 177 6.30 6.61 -7.12
C PHE A 177 7.25 7.23 -8.15
N TYR A 178 7.25 6.66 -9.36
CA TYR A 178 8.00 7.14 -10.51
C TYR A 178 7.06 7.23 -11.71
N LEU A 179 6.75 8.43 -12.15
CA LEU A 179 5.96 8.67 -13.35
C LEU A 179 6.90 9.03 -14.49
N PHE A 180 6.89 8.18 -15.51
CA PHE A 180 7.61 8.38 -16.74
C PHE A 180 6.66 8.89 -17.82
N LYS A 181 7.17 9.81 -18.63
CA LYS A 181 6.52 10.27 -19.86
C LYS A 181 7.25 9.70 -21.07
N LYS A 182 6.53 9.61 -22.18
CA LYS A 182 7.07 9.18 -23.47
C LYS A 182 6.50 10.03 -24.59
N ASP A 183 7.38 10.43 -25.50
CA ASP A 183 7.02 11.15 -26.73
C ASP A 183 7.32 10.27 -27.96
N GLY A 184 6.27 9.74 -28.57
CA GLY A 184 6.36 8.88 -29.75
C GLY A 184 7.20 7.62 -29.49
N ARG A 185 8.31 7.45 -30.23
CA ARG A 185 9.23 6.29 -30.10
C ARG A 185 10.42 6.54 -29.17
N ARG A 186 10.41 7.64 -28.41
CA ARG A 186 11.50 7.95 -27.47
C ARG A 186 11.42 7.05 -26.24
N PRO A 187 12.54 6.85 -25.51
CA PRO A 187 12.52 6.15 -24.23
C PRO A 187 11.60 6.84 -23.21
N PHE A 188 11.13 6.08 -22.24
CA PHE A 188 10.48 6.62 -21.04
C PHE A 188 11.46 7.48 -20.24
N GLU A 189 11.08 8.72 -19.95
CA GLU A 189 11.86 9.69 -19.19
C GLU A 189 11.11 10.10 -17.92
N LEU A 190 11.82 10.14 -16.79
CA LEU A 190 11.23 10.47 -15.50
C LEU A 190 10.70 11.91 -15.50
N ALA A 191 9.39 12.06 -15.30
CA ALA A 191 8.69 13.34 -15.25
C ALA A 191 8.31 13.73 -13.81
N TYR A 192 7.98 12.74 -12.97
CA TYR A 192 7.68 12.95 -11.56
C TYR A 192 8.21 11.83 -10.69
N HIS A 193 8.80 12.19 -9.55
CA HIS A 193 9.22 11.29 -8.50
C HIS A 193 8.97 11.94 -7.14
N GLY A 194 8.07 11.36 -6.35
CA GLY A 194 7.64 12.00 -5.12
C GLY A 194 6.44 11.34 -4.49
N GLN A 195 5.75 12.09 -3.63
CA GLN A 195 4.60 11.62 -2.86
C GLN A 195 3.36 11.35 -3.71
N PHE A 196 2.41 10.62 -3.13
CA PHE A 196 1.05 10.49 -3.66
C PHE A 196 0.22 11.76 -3.41
N ASP A 197 0.24 12.24 -2.17
CA ASP A 197 -0.38 13.48 -1.68
C ASP A 197 0.23 13.85 -0.31
N ASP A 198 -0.33 14.87 0.36
CA ASP A 198 0.10 15.33 1.68
C ASP A 198 -0.35 14.42 2.84
N SER A 199 -1.18 13.40 2.60
CA SER A 199 -1.70 12.53 3.66
C SER A 199 -0.63 11.58 4.18
N ARG A 200 -0.66 11.29 5.48
CA ARG A 200 0.22 10.31 6.13
C ARG A 200 -0.57 9.48 7.15
N PRO A 201 -0.10 8.27 7.51
CA PRO A 201 -0.69 7.52 8.61
C PRO A 201 -0.74 8.35 9.90
N ASN A 202 -1.89 8.34 10.58
CA ASN A 202 -2.17 9.12 11.79
C ASN A 202 -2.18 10.65 11.60
N SER A 203 -2.28 11.15 10.36
CA SER A 203 -2.58 12.57 10.10
C SER A 203 -4.10 12.77 9.94
N ASN A 204 -4.56 14.02 10.10
CA ASN A 204 -5.94 14.41 9.83
C ASN A 204 -6.17 14.81 8.36
N VAL A 205 -5.18 14.61 7.50
CA VAL A 205 -5.24 14.97 6.07
C VAL A 205 -5.83 13.78 5.31
N PRO A 206 -6.93 13.96 4.54
CA PRO A 206 -7.52 12.87 3.76
C PRO A 206 -6.61 12.46 2.59
N VAL A 207 -6.70 11.18 2.21
CA VAL A 207 -6.06 10.67 0.98
C VAL A 207 -6.81 11.24 -0.22
N THR A 208 -6.09 11.90 -1.12
CA THR A 208 -6.61 12.59 -2.31
C THR A 208 -5.88 12.22 -3.60
N GLY A 209 -4.61 11.80 -3.51
CA GLY A 209 -3.74 11.58 -4.66
C GLY A 209 -3.42 12.85 -5.45
N ARG A 210 -3.61 14.03 -4.85
CA ARG A 210 -3.55 15.33 -5.55
C ARG A 210 -2.26 15.54 -6.33
N ASP A 211 -1.11 15.34 -5.70
CA ASP A 211 0.20 15.60 -6.29
C ASP A 211 0.46 14.67 -7.48
N LEU A 212 0.22 13.36 -7.29
CA LEU A 212 0.42 12.38 -8.34
C LEU A 212 -0.60 12.56 -9.49
N SER A 213 -1.86 12.87 -9.18
CA SER A 213 -2.90 13.12 -10.20
C SER A 213 -2.55 14.33 -11.06
N LEU A 214 -2.09 15.42 -10.44
CA LEU A 214 -1.65 16.61 -11.15
C LEU A 214 -0.47 16.30 -12.09
N ALA A 215 0.51 15.52 -11.63
CA ALA A 215 1.64 15.12 -12.46
C ALA A 215 1.19 14.23 -13.64
N ILE A 216 0.27 13.29 -13.41
CA ILE A 216 -0.29 12.44 -14.47
C ILE A 216 -1.08 13.28 -15.48
N ASP A 217 -1.94 14.18 -15.02
CA ASP A 217 -2.68 15.10 -15.91
C ASP A 217 -1.71 15.91 -16.77
N GLN A 218 -0.65 16.45 -16.18
CA GLN A 218 0.38 17.21 -16.91
C GLN A 218 1.09 16.35 -17.95
N VAL A 219 1.51 15.14 -17.60
CA VAL A 219 2.16 14.22 -18.55
C VAL A 219 1.22 13.87 -19.71
N LEU A 220 -0.02 13.45 -19.41
CA LEU A 220 -0.98 13.01 -20.42
C LEU A 220 -1.48 14.16 -21.32
N SER A 221 -1.43 15.40 -20.84
CA SER A 221 -1.76 16.61 -21.61
C SER A 221 -0.54 17.30 -22.24
N CYS A 222 0.63 16.64 -22.21
CA CYS A 222 1.90 17.15 -22.73
C CYS A 222 2.31 18.51 -22.12
N GLN A 223 1.89 18.80 -20.89
CA GLN A 223 2.28 19.98 -20.14
C GLN A 223 3.54 19.74 -19.30
N PRO A 224 4.33 20.78 -19.01
CA PRO A 224 5.45 20.67 -18.08
C PRO A 224 4.99 20.23 -16.68
N VAL A 225 5.69 19.24 -16.12
CA VAL A 225 5.51 18.85 -14.72
C VAL A 225 6.29 19.80 -13.81
N SER A 226 5.71 20.14 -12.67
CA SER A 226 6.38 20.99 -11.67
C SER A 226 7.74 20.39 -11.24
N ALA A 227 8.76 21.24 -11.16
CA ALA A 227 10.06 20.87 -10.59
C ALA A 227 10.01 20.74 -9.06
N GLN A 228 9.00 21.34 -8.41
CA GLN A 228 8.79 21.19 -6.97
C GLN A 228 8.01 19.90 -6.71
N GLN A 229 8.72 18.87 -6.28
CA GLN A 229 8.18 17.55 -5.99
C GLN A 229 8.55 17.19 -4.56
N LYS A 230 7.56 16.92 -3.72
CA LYS A 230 7.80 16.48 -2.33
C LYS A 230 8.15 15.00 -2.33
N PRO A 231 9.14 14.56 -1.54
CA PRO A 231 9.53 13.16 -1.51
C PRO A 231 8.40 12.26 -0.98
N SER A 232 8.37 11.03 -1.48
CA SER A 232 7.58 9.97 -0.85
C SER A 232 8.11 9.69 0.55
N VAL A 233 7.24 9.21 1.44
CA VAL A 233 7.62 8.83 2.82
C VAL A 233 7.02 7.47 3.13
N GLY A 234 7.86 6.55 3.56
CA GLY A 234 7.48 5.17 3.75
C GLY A 234 8.34 4.40 4.74
N CYS A 235 8.05 3.11 4.87
CA CYS A 235 9.03 2.19 5.43
C CYS A 235 10.17 2.00 4.43
N ASN A 236 11.40 1.80 4.91
CA ASN A 236 12.51 1.43 4.03
C ASN A 236 12.22 0.10 3.30
N ILE A 237 12.72 -0.02 2.06
CA ILE A 237 12.81 -1.30 1.36
C ILE A 237 13.61 -2.29 2.22
N LYS A 238 13.14 -3.53 2.28
CA LYS A 238 13.72 -4.60 3.11
C LYS A 238 14.80 -5.33 2.32
N TRP A 239 15.99 -4.76 2.26
CA TRP A 239 17.16 -5.36 1.61
C TRP A 239 17.48 -6.74 2.17
N HIS A 240 17.99 -7.64 1.32
CA HIS A 240 18.40 -8.97 1.74
C HIS A 240 19.50 -8.94 2.79
N PRO A 241 19.46 -9.84 3.80
CA PRO A 241 20.56 -10.01 4.73
C PRO A 241 21.88 -10.27 4.01
N GLY A 242 22.95 -9.65 4.49
CA GLY A 242 24.31 -9.88 3.96
C GLY A 242 24.62 -9.16 2.64
N LYS A 243 23.64 -8.59 1.94
CA LYS A 243 23.91 -7.67 0.83
C LYS A 243 24.21 -6.28 1.40
N LYS A 244 25.42 -5.77 1.18
CA LYS A 244 25.81 -4.39 1.47
C LYS A 244 25.70 -3.59 0.18
N PHE A 245 25.11 -2.40 0.28
CA PHE A 245 24.93 -1.46 -0.81
C PHE A 245 25.38 -0.08 -0.36
#